data_AF-A0AA39Q5C0-F1
#
_entry.id   AF-A0AA39Q5C0-F1
#
_cell.length_a   1.000
_cell.length_b   1.000
_cell.length_c   1.000
_cell.angle_alpha   90.00
_cell.angle_beta   90.00
_cell.angle_gamma   90.00
#
_symmetry.space_group_name_H-M   'P 1'
#
loop_
_entity.id
_entity.type
_entity.pdbx_description
1 polymer ?
#
loop_
_entity_poly.entity_id
_entity_poly.type
_entity_poly.pdbx_seq_one_letter_code
_entity_poly.pdbx_strand_id
1 'polypeptide(L)'
;MKYHACEEAEAAEHFPVSILSLLDNEYLSAMTRPSNLETWINIVKLGVAAGELAPFPYIKGLCGCAVLVLEVIAKAGKNNEDLLNLADSVQKTIEMIKSTVTEHGESSALRFRNVCAELEAYLSDLHVQLNSTRRNSRGIKRFLKTRDVSDTISGYQERVRVIMQDFLILTAIDSRLVISDIKDELRASTDALTSAIDTSRRLTMSNIDNLGADVQKLKKQGFYKGFIRDVPLGDIYLRERLSRPDDLYSLATNGGAMFSDHRADIYGSSAPKIVRVYRGPRSHSNEREILKRFHRDIDILIHLKHPNVAQIFGVCRSPVLTAIILHGTIRDTIRDHCASLTAVQLLQFNIQLFNDLEVLQFLIVCMTILNSKISLPQIILVGFTINLPVVGPSTFLMVTSAAYISMNEAESCSQDSRLNMIFSFIRWI
;
A
#
# COMPACT_ATOMS: atom_id res chain seq x y z
N MET A 1 -10.42 -15.96 -21.12
CA MET A 1 -10.55 -17.42 -20.97
C MET A 1 -9.26 -18.12 -21.43
N LYS A 2 -8.10 -17.79 -20.81
CA LYS A 2 -6.78 -18.33 -21.21
C LYS A 2 -5.68 -18.16 -20.14
N TYR A 3 -6.05 -18.18 -18.85
CA TYR A 3 -5.09 -18.00 -17.74
C TYR A 3 -5.29 -18.97 -16.56
N HIS A 4 -5.92 -20.13 -16.79
CA HIS A 4 -6.17 -21.11 -15.71
C HIS A 4 -5.58 -22.51 -15.95
N ALA A 5 -4.66 -22.65 -16.91
CA ALA A 5 -4.10 -23.96 -17.30
C ALA A 5 -2.60 -24.14 -16.94
N CYS A 6 -1.99 -23.20 -16.20
CA CYS A 6 -0.57 -23.30 -15.83
C CYS A 6 -0.32 -23.88 -14.43
N GLU A 7 -1.28 -23.85 -13.51
CA GLU A 7 -1.06 -24.32 -12.12
C GLU A 7 -1.29 -25.83 -11.92
N GLU A 8 -1.94 -26.54 -12.85
CA GLU A 8 -2.15 -27.99 -12.72
C GLU A 8 -1.02 -28.85 -13.33
N ALA A 9 -0.09 -28.25 -14.09
CA ALA A 9 1.07 -28.97 -14.64
C ALA A 9 2.23 -29.08 -13.63
N GLU A 10 2.35 -28.15 -12.69
CA GLU A 10 3.45 -28.09 -11.72
C GLU A 10 3.28 -29.10 -10.56
N ALA A 11 2.04 -29.53 -10.28
CA ALA A 11 1.75 -30.56 -9.28
C ALA A 11 2.10 -31.99 -9.74
N ALA A 12 2.20 -32.24 -11.06
CA ALA A 12 2.53 -33.55 -11.62
C ALA A 12 4.05 -33.81 -11.73
N GLU A 13 4.88 -32.76 -11.80
CA GLU A 13 6.35 -32.90 -11.87
C GLU A 13 7.00 -33.13 -10.49
N HIS A 14 6.36 -32.70 -9.39
CA HIS A 14 6.90 -32.88 -8.03
C HIS A 14 6.50 -34.20 -7.35
N PHE A 15 5.46 -34.88 -7.84
CA PHE A 15 4.94 -36.10 -7.22
C PHE A 15 5.82 -37.37 -7.37
N PRO A 16 6.56 -37.62 -8.48
CA PRO A 16 7.34 -38.84 -8.65
C PRO A 16 8.65 -38.85 -7.85
N VAL A 17 9.28 -37.69 -7.66
CA VAL A 17 10.56 -37.55 -6.92
C VAL A 17 10.36 -37.88 -5.44
N SER A 18 9.20 -37.53 -4.87
CA SER A 18 8.87 -37.83 -3.47
C SER A 18 8.71 -39.32 -3.14
N ILE A 19 8.36 -40.17 -4.11
CA ILE A 19 8.27 -41.63 -3.88
C ILE A 19 9.66 -42.27 -3.85
N LEU A 20 10.59 -41.76 -4.66
CA LEU A 20 11.99 -42.20 -4.66
C LEU A 20 12.78 -41.64 -3.47
N SER A 21 12.40 -40.48 -2.93
CA SER A 21 13.00 -39.94 -1.69
C SER A 21 12.52 -40.67 -0.42
N LEU A 22 11.40 -41.40 -0.45
CA LEU A 22 11.01 -42.31 0.65
C LEU A 22 11.97 -43.50 0.81
N LEU A 23 12.90 -43.68 -0.14
CA LEU A 23 14.01 -44.63 -0.05
C LEU A 23 15.28 -44.04 0.58
N ASP A 24 15.27 -42.78 1.02
CA ASP A 24 16.37 -42.17 1.77
C ASP A 24 16.28 -42.58 3.25
N ASN A 25 16.67 -43.82 3.52
CA ASN A 25 17.01 -44.21 4.88
C ASN A 25 18.44 -43.75 5.15
N GLU A 26 18.59 -42.88 6.15
CA GLU A 26 19.81 -42.27 6.71
C GLU A 26 20.83 -43.31 7.30
N TYR A 27 20.84 -44.54 6.79
CA TYR A 27 21.59 -45.69 7.31
C TYR A 27 22.60 -46.29 6.32
N LEU A 28 22.81 -45.67 5.14
CA LEU A 28 23.59 -46.28 4.06
C LEU A 28 25.13 -46.12 4.18
N SER A 29 25.63 -45.34 5.15
CA SER A 29 27.07 -45.01 5.23
C SER A 29 27.96 -46.06 5.93
N ALA A 30 27.42 -47.16 6.49
CA ALA A 30 28.25 -48.14 7.19
C ALA A 30 27.67 -49.56 7.11
N MET A 31 28.05 -50.36 6.10
CA MET A 31 27.64 -51.78 6.05
C MET A 31 28.78 -52.73 5.65
N THR A 32 29.22 -53.53 6.62
CA THR A 32 30.11 -54.69 6.44
C THR A 32 29.30 -55.99 6.25
N ARG A 33 29.67 -56.79 5.23
CA ARG A 33 29.14 -58.11 4.80
C ARG A 33 29.07 -59.10 5.97
N PRO A 34 27.91 -59.60 6.49
CA PRO A 34 27.01 -60.58 5.82
C PRO A 34 25.50 -60.48 6.22
N SER A 35 25.12 -59.48 7.02
CA SER A 35 23.72 -59.06 7.29
C SER A 35 23.09 -58.29 6.13
N ASN A 36 23.88 -58.02 5.09
CA ASN A 36 23.58 -57.05 4.04
C ASN A 36 22.65 -57.60 2.94
N LEU A 37 22.75 -58.88 2.58
CA LEU A 37 22.04 -59.43 1.40
C LEU A 37 20.51 -59.41 1.55
N GLU A 38 19.99 -59.74 2.74
CA GLU A 38 18.55 -59.71 3.01
C GLU A 38 18.01 -58.27 2.98
N THR A 39 18.76 -57.33 3.57
CA THR A 39 18.47 -55.89 3.54
C THR A 39 18.41 -55.39 2.10
N TRP A 40 19.37 -55.78 1.25
CA TRP A 40 19.37 -55.41 -0.16
C TRP A 40 18.22 -56.01 -0.94
N ILE A 41 17.87 -57.27 -0.71
CA ILE A 41 16.68 -57.87 -1.32
C ILE A 41 15.44 -57.03 -1.00
N ASN A 42 15.29 -56.55 0.23
CA ASN A 42 14.18 -55.67 0.61
C ASN A 42 14.25 -54.29 -0.06
N ILE A 43 15.43 -53.67 -0.15
CA ILE A 43 15.63 -52.40 -0.85
C ILE A 43 15.26 -52.52 -2.33
N VAL A 44 15.71 -53.58 -3.02
CA VAL A 44 15.41 -53.79 -4.44
C VAL A 44 13.93 -54.13 -4.63
N LYS A 45 13.29 -54.89 -3.72
CA LYS A 45 11.82 -55.10 -3.71
C LYS A 45 11.05 -53.79 -3.59
N LEU A 46 11.53 -52.87 -2.75
CA LEU A 46 10.93 -51.54 -2.66
C LEU A 46 11.14 -50.75 -3.96
N GLY A 47 12.28 -50.94 -4.64
CA GLY A 47 12.51 -50.42 -6.00
C GLY A 47 11.52 -50.96 -7.04
N VAL A 48 11.07 -52.22 -6.92
CA VAL A 48 10.00 -52.77 -7.77
C VAL A 48 8.68 -52.04 -7.52
N ALA A 49 8.28 -51.91 -6.25
CA ALA A 49 7.05 -51.21 -5.88
C ALA A 49 7.08 -49.73 -6.29
N ALA A 50 8.22 -49.06 -6.09
CA ALA A 50 8.42 -47.69 -6.55
C ALA A 50 8.32 -47.59 -8.09
N GLY A 51 8.90 -48.53 -8.82
CA GLY A 51 8.81 -48.60 -10.28
C GLY A 51 7.39 -48.90 -10.81
N GLU A 52 6.48 -49.43 -9.98
CA GLU A 52 5.06 -49.55 -10.33
C GLU A 52 4.30 -48.23 -10.19
N LEU A 53 4.73 -47.38 -9.26
CA LEU A 53 4.10 -46.11 -8.94
C LEU A 53 4.71 -44.93 -9.69
N ALA A 54 5.93 -45.07 -10.19
CA ALA A 54 6.69 -44.03 -10.87
C ALA A 54 6.65 -44.20 -12.40
N PRO A 55 6.85 -43.12 -13.19
CA PRO A 55 6.87 -43.15 -14.66
C PRO A 55 8.15 -43.82 -15.25
N PHE A 56 8.77 -44.74 -14.53
CA PHE A 56 10.05 -45.38 -14.89
C PHE A 56 9.90 -46.90 -15.00
N PRO A 57 9.16 -47.42 -16.02
CA PRO A 57 8.81 -48.84 -16.11
C PRO A 57 10.03 -49.78 -16.24
N TYR A 58 11.16 -49.28 -16.74
CA TYR A 58 12.40 -50.05 -16.85
C TYR A 58 13.10 -50.27 -15.49
N ILE A 59 12.86 -49.41 -14.49
CA ILE A 59 13.39 -49.61 -13.13
C ILE A 59 12.66 -50.80 -12.48
N LYS A 60 11.34 -50.92 -12.70
CA LYS A 60 10.55 -52.06 -12.23
C LYS A 60 11.11 -53.38 -12.76
N GLY A 61 11.30 -53.48 -14.08
CA GLY A 61 11.81 -54.69 -14.74
C GLY A 61 13.21 -55.07 -14.25
N LEU A 62 14.12 -54.11 -14.23
CA LEU A 62 15.49 -54.29 -13.73
C LEU A 62 15.52 -54.76 -12.26
N CYS A 63 14.83 -54.04 -11.36
CA CYS A 63 14.76 -54.39 -9.95
C CYS A 63 14.10 -55.76 -9.75
N GLY A 64 13.06 -56.09 -10.53
CA GLY A 64 12.40 -57.40 -10.48
C GLY A 64 13.36 -58.54 -10.78
N CYS A 65 14.13 -58.43 -11.86
CA CYS A 65 15.14 -59.44 -12.22
C CYS A 65 16.27 -59.51 -11.19
N ALA A 66 16.70 -58.38 -10.64
CA ALA A 66 17.72 -58.34 -9.60
C ALA A 66 17.28 -59.04 -8.31
N VAL A 67 16.03 -58.85 -7.85
CA VAL A 67 15.47 -59.59 -6.71
C VAL A 67 15.58 -61.10 -6.96
N LEU A 68 15.20 -61.57 -8.14
CA LEU A 68 15.24 -62.98 -8.49
C LEU A 68 16.66 -63.55 -8.45
N VAL A 69 17.66 -62.81 -8.92
CA VAL A 69 19.07 -63.22 -8.84
C VAL A 69 19.58 -63.22 -7.39
N LEU A 70 19.32 -62.15 -6.64
CA LEU A 70 19.77 -62.01 -5.24
C LEU A 70 19.16 -63.08 -4.33
N GLU A 71 17.89 -63.44 -4.52
CA GLU A 71 17.25 -64.53 -3.77
C GLU A 71 17.87 -65.90 -4.07
N VAL A 72 18.29 -66.15 -5.33
CA VAL A 72 18.99 -67.39 -5.69
C VAL A 72 20.36 -67.44 -5.02
N ILE A 73 21.08 -66.32 -4.98
CA ILE A 73 22.35 -66.18 -4.26
C ILE A 73 22.17 -66.44 -2.77
N ALA A 74 21.15 -65.85 -2.14
CA ALA A 74 20.84 -66.07 -0.72
C ALA A 74 20.57 -67.56 -0.41
N LYS A 75 19.83 -68.24 -1.30
CA LYS A 75 19.50 -69.68 -1.19
C LYS A 75 20.70 -70.60 -1.46
N ALA A 76 21.71 -70.16 -2.21
CA ALA A 76 22.90 -70.95 -2.55
C ALA A 76 23.95 -71.00 -1.41
N GLY A 77 23.75 -70.23 -0.33
CA GLY A 77 24.58 -70.22 0.86
C GLY A 77 25.65 -69.12 0.83
N LYS A 78 25.81 -68.43 1.97
CA LYS A 78 26.62 -67.20 2.14
C LYS A 78 28.15 -67.40 2.03
N ASN A 79 28.62 -68.63 1.78
CA ASN A 79 30.06 -68.96 1.82
C ASN A 79 30.74 -68.92 0.44
N ASN A 80 30.05 -68.46 -0.60
CA ASN A 80 30.61 -68.39 -1.94
C ASN A 80 30.93 -66.93 -2.31
N GLU A 81 32.20 -66.56 -2.19
CA GLU A 81 32.71 -65.22 -2.50
C GLU A 81 32.37 -64.77 -3.92
N ASP A 82 32.38 -65.69 -4.89
CA ASP A 82 32.04 -65.37 -6.29
C ASP A 82 30.56 -64.93 -6.42
N LEU A 83 29.66 -65.53 -5.64
CA LEU A 83 28.24 -65.14 -5.60
C LEU A 83 28.02 -63.84 -4.81
N LEU A 84 28.80 -63.59 -3.76
CA LEU A 84 28.72 -62.34 -3.00
C LEU A 84 29.25 -61.15 -3.81
N ASN A 85 30.33 -61.33 -4.58
CA ASN A 85 30.85 -60.31 -5.49
C ASN A 85 29.86 -60.01 -6.63
N LEU A 86 29.18 -61.04 -7.14
CA LEU A 86 28.07 -60.86 -8.08
C LEU A 86 26.94 -60.02 -7.47
N ALA A 87 26.50 -60.34 -6.25
CA ALA A 87 25.46 -59.57 -5.56
C ALA A 87 25.87 -58.10 -5.34
N ASP A 88 27.10 -57.86 -4.88
CA ASP A 88 27.67 -56.52 -4.67
C ASP A 88 27.73 -55.72 -5.98
N SER A 89 28.07 -56.39 -7.08
CA SER A 89 28.16 -55.76 -8.40
C SER A 89 26.79 -55.36 -8.96
N VAL A 90 25.79 -56.25 -8.86
CA VAL A 90 24.40 -55.93 -9.24
C VAL A 90 23.86 -54.78 -8.40
N GLN A 91 24.11 -54.81 -7.09
CA GLN A 91 23.69 -53.78 -6.16
C GLN A 91 24.25 -52.40 -6.54
N LYS A 92 25.57 -52.27 -6.68
CA LYS A 92 26.22 -50.99 -7.05
C LYS A 92 25.67 -50.40 -8.34
N THR A 93 25.33 -51.26 -9.30
CA THR A 93 24.75 -50.81 -10.58
C THR A 93 23.36 -50.20 -10.37
N ILE A 94 22.50 -50.86 -9.61
CA ILE A 94 21.14 -50.39 -9.31
C ILE A 94 21.18 -49.11 -8.48
N GLU A 95 22.10 -49.04 -7.51
CA GLU A 95 22.28 -47.88 -6.65
C GLU A 95 22.70 -46.64 -7.45
N MET A 96 23.62 -46.79 -8.41
CA MET A 96 24.05 -45.70 -9.29
C MET A 96 22.90 -45.17 -10.17
N ILE A 97 22.09 -46.10 -10.74
CA ILE A 97 20.91 -45.72 -11.51
C ILE A 97 19.91 -44.99 -10.60
N LYS A 98 19.63 -45.54 -9.42
CA LYS A 98 18.70 -44.94 -8.45
C LYS A 98 19.15 -43.53 -8.05
N SER A 99 20.39 -43.35 -7.59
CA SER A 99 20.85 -42.03 -7.12
C SER A 99 20.73 -40.97 -8.21
N THR A 100 21.13 -41.31 -9.44
CA THR A 100 21.08 -40.38 -10.57
C THR A 100 19.64 -40.02 -10.96
N VAL A 101 18.70 -40.97 -10.89
CA VAL A 101 17.28 -40.70 -11.17
C VAL A 101 16.62 -39.89 -10.05
N THR A 102 16.96 -40.16 -8.78
CA THR A 102 16.45 -39.38 -7.65
C THR A 102 16.97 -37.94 -7.66
N GLU A 103 18.27 -37.74 -7.93
CA GLU A 103 18.90 -36.42 -7.91
C GLU A 103 18.50 -35.53 -9.10
N HIS A 104 18.20 -36.13 -10.26
CA HIS A 104 18.02 -35.38 -11.50
C HIS A 104 16.69 -35.60 -12.23
N GLY A 105 15.80 -36.39 -11.65
CA GLY A 105 14.43 -36.57 -12.12
C GLY A 105 14.30 -37.31 -13.45
N GLU A 106 13.19 -37.07 -14.16
CA GLU A 106 12.82 -37.82 -15.36
C GLU A 106 13.82 -37.69 -16.52
N SER A 107 14.48 -36.53 -16.62
CA SER A 107 15.43 -36.23 -17.69
C SER A 107 16.64 -37.18 -17.71
N SER A 108 17.16 -37.53 -16.53
CA SER A 108 18.26 -38.50 -16.40
C SER A 108 17.75 -39.93 -16.61
N ALA A 109 16.54 -40.21 -16.16
CA ALA A 109 15.87 -41.50 -16.23
C ALA A 109 15.81 -42.06 -17.67
N LEU A 110 15.43 -41.23 -18.65
CA LEU A 110 15.35 -41.63 -20.06
C LEU A 110 16.69 -42.12 -20.64
N ARG A 111 17.82 -41.58 -20.16
CA ARG A 111 19.17 -41.97 -20.63
C ARG A 111 19.56 -43.36 -20.17
N PHE A 112 19.03 -43.83 -19.04
CA PHE A 112 19.30 -45.17 -18.51
C PHE A 112 18.41 -46.26 -19.11
N ARG A 113 17.34 -45.91 -19.83
CA ARG A 113 16.34 -46.87 -20.34
C ARG A 113 16.97 -48.06 -21.08
N ASN A 114 17.88 -47.79 -22.02
CA ASN A 114 18.49 -48.84 -22.85
C ASN A 114 19.41 -49.75 -22.03
N VAL A 115 20.29 -49.17 -21.21
CA VAL A 115 21.22 -49.95 -20.37
C VAL A 115 20.47 -50.76 -19.31
N CYS A 116 19.37 -50.23 -18.75
CA CYS A 116 18.50 -50.96 -17.84
C CYS A 116 17.80 -52.14 -18.51
N ALA A 117 17.28 -51.97 -19.73
CA ALA A 117 16.62 -53.04 -20.47
C ALA A 117 17.58 -54.17 -20.87
N GLU A 118 18.81 -53.82 -21.27
CA GLU A 118 19.86 -54.81 -21.57
C GLU A 118 20.30 -55.56 -20.30
N LEU A 119 20.49 -54.84 -19.20
CA LEU A 119 20.84 -55.45 -17.91
C LEU A 119 19.71 -56.32 -17.38
N GLU A 120 18.45 -55.92 -17.54
CA GLU A 120 17.27 -56.72 -17.20
C GLU A 120 17.27 -58.06 -17.96
N ALA A 121 17.45 -58.02 -19.29
CA ALA A 121 17.50 -59.22 -20.11
C ALA A 121 18.65 -60.15 -19.67
N TYR A 122 19.81 -59.58 -19.36
CA TYR A 122 20.96 -60.34 -18.86
C TYR A 122 20.71 -60.97 -17.48
N LEU A 123 20.14 -60.21 -16.52
CA LEU A 123 19.84 -60.73 -15.19
C LEU A 123 18.76 -61.81 -15.22
N SER A 124 17.79 -61.70 -16.14
CA SER A 124 16.79 -62.75 -16.37
C SER A 124 17.41 -64.05 -16.89
N ASP A 125 18.27 -63.99 -17.91
CA ASP A 125 19.01 -65.16 -18.41
C ASP A 125 19.88 -65.77 -17.30
N LEU A 126 20.59 -64.92 -16.56
CA LEU A 126 21.43 -65.32 -15.44
C LEU A 126 20.61 -66.05 -14.36
N HIS A 127 19.42 -65.55 -14.02
CA HIS A 127 18.54 -66.18 -13.04
C HIS A 127 18.14 -67.60 -13.48
N VAL A 128 17.73 -67.79 -14.74
CA VAL A 128 17.35 -69.10 -15.28
C VAL A 128 18.52 -70.09 -15.17
N GLN A 129 19.74 -69.65 -15.50
CA GLN A 129 20.92 -70.49 -15.48
C GLN A 129 21.44 -70.81 -14.07
N LEU A 130 21.38 -69.84 -13.15
CA LEU A 130 21.69 -70.08 -11.74
C LEU A 130 20.71 -71.08 -11.12
N ASN A 131 19.42 -70.99 -11.46
CA ASN A 131 18.41 -71.92 -10.97
C ASN A 131 18.56 -73.34 -11.53
N SER A 132 18.93 -73.51 -12.80
CA SER A 132 19.16 -74.84 -13.38
C SER A 132 20.39 -75.52 -12.78
N THR A 133 21.41 -74.74 -12.42
CA THR A 133 22.67 -75.21 -11.83
C THR A 133 22.60 -75.38 -10.30
N ARG A 134 21.47 -75.01 -9.68
CA ARG A 134 21.26 -74.92 -8.22
C ARG A 134 21.52 -76.21 -7.44
N ARG A 135 21.38 -77.39 -8.07
CA ARG A 135 21.55 -78.69 -7.41
C ARG A 135 23.00 -78.97 -6.98
N ASN A 136 23.98 -78.20 -7.44
CA ASN A 136 25.39 -78.37 -7.07
C ASN A 136 26.10 -77.02 -6.92
N SER A 137 26.47 -76.63 -5.70
CA SER A 137 27.19 -75.38 -5.40
C SER A 137 28.54 -75.28 -6.13
N ARG A 138 29.21 -76.42 -6.40
CA ARG A 138 30.42 -76.46 -7.25
C ARG A 138 30.11 -76.13 -8.71
N GLY A 139 28.93 -76.49 -9.20
CA GLY A 139 28.46 -76.16 -10.54
C GLY A 139 28.25 -74.66 -10.73
N ILE A 140 27.61 -74.00 -9.77
CA ILE A 140 27.39 -72.54 -9.78
C ILE A 140 28.74 -71.80 -9.79
N LYS A 141 29.67 -72.22 -8.93
CA LYS A 141 31.00 -71.59 -8.88
C LYS A 141 31.74 -71.70 -10.21
N ARG A 142 31.72 -72.88 -10.82
CA ARG A 142 32.34 -73.10 -12.14
C ARG A 142 31.67 -72.26 -13.21
N PHE A 143 30.34 -72.22 -13.20
CA PHE A 143 29.54 -71.42 -14.12
C PHE A 143 29.91 -69.93 -14.08
N LEU A 144 29.94 -69.31 -12.88
CA LEU A 144 30.30 -67.90 -12.73
C LEU A 144 31.70 -67.57 -13.28
N LYS A 145 32.67 -68.46 -13.03
CA LYS A 145 34.05 -68.28 -13.49
C LYS A 145 34.23 -68.52 -14.98
N THR A 146 33.52 -69.50 -15.55
CA THR A 146 33.67 -69.85 -16.97
C THR A 146 32.93 -68.87 -17.88
N ARG A 147 31.80 -68.33 -17.43
CA ARG A 147 30.99 -67.39 -18.24
C ARG A 147 31.38 -65.92 -18.05
N ASP A 148 32.37 -65.65 -17.21
CA ASP A 148 32.86 -64.31 -16.94
C ASP A 148 31.75 -63.32 -16.54
N VAL A 149 30.85 -63.81 -15.68
CA VAL A 149 29.63 -63.09 -15.27
C VAL A 149 29.99 -61.78 -14.57
N SER A 150 31.11 -61.78 -13.84
CA SER A 150 31.63 -60.62 -13.12
C SER A 150 32.07 -59.52 -14.09
N ASP A 151 32.84 -59.86 -15.11
CA ASP A 151 33.35 -58.86 -16.08
C ASP A 151 32.21 -58.29 -16.91
N THR A 152 31.21 -59.10 -17.25
CA THR A 152 30.00 -58.63 -17.96
C THR A 152 29.23 -57.59 -17.15
N ILE A 153 29.02 -57.82 -15.85
CA ILE A 153 28.32 -56.83 -14.99
C ILE A 153 29.20 -55.61 -14.73
N SER A 154 30.51 -55.79 -14.60
CA SER A 154 31.45 -54.67 -14.50
C SER A 154 31.42 -53.79 -15.76
N GLY A 155 31.21 -54.39 -16.93
CA GLY A 155 30.95 -53.66 -18.18
C GLY A 155 29.65 -52.84 -18.15
N TYR A 156 28.57 -53.38 -17.58
CA TYR A 156 27.33 -52.61 -17.37
C TYR A 156 27.51 -51.47 -16.37
N GLN A 157 28.21 -51.71 -15.26
CA GLN A 157 28.56 -50.67 -14.29
C GLN A 157 29.30 -49.51 -14.95
N GLU A 158 30.30 -49.81 -15.76
CA GLU A 158 31.08 -48.80 -16.46
C GLU A 158 30.22 -48.00 -17.45
N ARG A 159 29.33 -48.68 -18.18
CA ARG A 159 28.38 -48.00 -19.08
C ARG A 159 27.43 -47.07 -18.33
N VAL A 160 26.89 -47.50 -17.18
CA VAL A 160 26.05 -46.65 -16.32
C VAL A 160 26.86 -45.44 -15.83
N ARG A 161 28.12 -45.65 -15.42
CA ARG A 161 29.02 -44.58 -14.97
C ARG A 161 29.29 -43.55 -16.07
N VAL A 162 29.53 -44.00 -17.30
CA VAL A 162 29.72 -43.12 -18.46
C VAL A 162 28.45 -42.31 -18.75
N ILE A 163 27.28 -42.96 -18.78
CA ILE A 163 26.00 -42.27 -18.99
C ILE A 163 25.77 -41.20 -17.91
N MET A 164 26.07 -41.52 -16.65
CA MET A 164 25.98 -40.58 -15.54
C MET A 164 26.92 -39.38 -15.72
N GLN A 165 28.18 -39.61 -16.12
CA GLN A 165 29.15 -38.54 -16.36
C GLN A 165 28.72 -37.62 -17.52
N ASP A 166 28.28 -38.20 -18.64
CA ASP A 166 27.79 -37.45 -19.79
C ASP A 166 26.57 -36.59 -19.43
N PHE A 167 25.64 -37.15 -18.63
CA PHE A 167 24.48 -36.41 -18.15
C PHE A 167 24.87 -35.21 -17.27
N LEU A 168 25.79 -35.40 -16.31
CA LEU A 168 26.25 -34.33 -15.43
C LEU A 168 26.95 -33.22 -16.21
N ILE A 169 27.73 -33.57 -17.24
CA ILE A 169 28.38 -32.59 -18.12
C ILE A 169 27.35 -31.79 -18.90
N LEU A 170 26.37 -32.45 -19.53
CA LEU A 170 25.30 -31.77 -20.28
C LEU A 170 24.48 -30.84 -19.38
N THR A 171 24.07 -31.33 -18.20
CA THR A 171 23.32 -30.54 -17.23
C THR A 171 24.10 -29.32 -16.76
N ALA A 172 25.40 -29.46 -16.52
CA ALA A 172 26.26 -28.35 -16.14
C ALA A 172 26.42 -27.31 -17.26
N ILE A 173 26.48 -27.75 -18.52
CA ILE A 173 26.51 -26.86 -19.69
C ILE A 173 25.19 -26.11 -19.82
N ASP A 174 24.06 -26.80 -19.81
CA ASP A 174 22.73 -26.20 -19.95
C ASP A 174 22.47 -25.18 -18.84
N SER A 175 22.82 -25.53 -17.59
CA SER A 175 22.71 -24.61 -16.45
C SER A 175 23.55 -23.34 -16.64
N ARG A 176 24.78 -23.47 -17.17
CA ARG A 176 25.65 -22.32 -17.45
C ARG A 176 25.10 -21.43 -18.55
N LEU A 177 24.47 -21.99 -19.58
CA LEU A 177 23.83 -21.23 -20.66
C LEU A 177 22.65 -20.43 -20.12
N VAL A 178 21.74 -21.07 -19.38
CA VAL A 178 20.58 -20.39 -18.77
C VAL A 178 21.01 -19.27 -17.83
N ILE A 179 22.04 -19.50 -17.00
CA ILE A 179 22.58 -18.45 -16.11
C ILE A 179 23.14 -17.28 -16.92
N SER A 180 23.77 -17.54 -18.07
CA SER A 180 24.27 -16.49 -18.96
C SER A 180 23.14 -15.66 -19.54
N ASP A 181 22.08 -16.30 -20.02
CA ASP A 181 20.91 -15.62 -20.59
C ASP A 181 20.22 -14.72 -19.55
N ILE A 182 20.00 -15.25 -18.33
CA ILE A 182 19.44 -14.50 -17.20
C ILE A 182 20.34 -13.30 -16.85
N LYS A 183 21.66 -13.48 -16.85
CA LYS A 183 22.61 -12.42 -16.56
C LYS A 183 22.54 -11.30 -17.60
N ASP A 184 22.41 -11.64 -18.88
CA ASP A 184 22.32 -10.67 -19.95
C ASP A 184 20.98 -9.92 -19.93
N GLU A 185 19.87 -10.60 -19.64
CA GLU A 185 18.56 -9.97 -19.44
C GLU A 185 18.55 -9.01 -18.24
N LEU A 186 19.16 -9.43 -17.12
CA LEU A 186 19.31 -8.58 -15.94
C LEU A 186 20.15 -7.33 -16.23
N ARG A 187 21.21 -7.48 -17.01
CA ARG A 187 22.04 -6.36 -17.45
C ARG A 187 21.24 -5.37 -18.32
N ALA A 188 20.53 -5.88 -19.32
CA ALA A 188 19.68 -5.05 -20.19
C ALA A 188 18.61 -4.28 -19.39
N SER A 189 17.98 -4.95 -18.42
CA SER A 189 17.00 -4.35 -17.51
C SER A 189 17.61 -3.24 -16.64
N THR A 190 18.82 -3.47 -16.13
CA THR A 190 19.56 -2.48 -15.33
C THR A 190 19.93 -1.25 -16.15
N ASP A 191 20.39 -1.44 -17.39
CA ASP A 191 20.72 -0.35 -18.30
C ASP A 191 19.47 0.48 -18.67
N ALA A 192 18.34 -0.19 -18.93
CA ALA A 192 17.06 0.47 -19.20
C ALA A 192 16.56 1.28 -17.98
N LEU A 193 16.66 0.73 -16.78
CA LEU A 193 16.29 1.41 -15.54
C LEU A 193 17.15 2.66 -15.30
N THR A 194 18.47 2.54 -15.52
CA THR A 194 19.41 3.66 -15.39
C THR A 194 19.05 4.80 -16.36
N SER A 195 18.78 4.46 -17.63
CA SER A 195 18.33 5.43 -18.63
C SER A 195 17.00 6.12 -18.27
N ALA A 196 16.05 5.37 -17.71
CA ALA A 196 14.77 5.93 -17.26
C ALA A 196 14.95 6.90 -16.08
N ILE A 197 15.82 6.57 -15.12
CA ILE A 197 16.16 7.45 -13.99
C ILE A 197 16.80 8.74 -14.49
N ASP A 198 17.77 8.66 -15.40
CA ASP A 198 18.43 9.86 -15.97
C ASP A 198 17.46 10.73 -16.77
N THR A 199 16.49 10.13 -17.44
CA THR A 199 15.43 10.87 -18.16
C THR A 199 14.49 11.56 -17.18
N SER A 200 14.04 10.88 -16.13
CA SER A 200 13.19 11.45 -15.07
C SER A 200 13.90 12.60 -14.34
N ARG A 201 15.19 12.44 -14.04
CA ARG A 201 16.01 13.48 -13.43
C ARG A 201 16.10 14.73 -14.30
N ARG A 202 16.36 14.57 -15.61
CA ARG A 202 16.41 15.69 -16.56
C ARG A 202 15.08 16.44 -16.65
N LEU A 203 13.97 15.71 -16.72
CA LEU A 203 12.62 16.31 -16.72
C LEU A 203 12.35 17.09 -15.44
N THR A 204 12.71 16.54 -14.27
CA THR A 204 12.55 17.20 -12.98
C THR A 204 13.36 18.50 -12.91
N MET A 205 14.63 18.48 -13.36
CA MET A 205 15.46 19.69 -13.41
C MET A 205 14.86 20.75 -14.34
N SER A 206 14.42 20.37 -15.53
CA SER A 206 13.76 21.30 -16.47
C SER A 206 12.49 21.92 -15.88
N ASN A 207 11.68 21.13 -15.16
CA ASN A 207 10.48 21.64 -14.50
C ASN A 207 10.81 22.63 -13.38
N ILE A 208 11.87 22.38 -12.61
CA ILE A 208 12.36 23.31 -11.57
C ILE A 208 12.80 24.63 -12.19
N ASP A 209 13.55 24.59 -13.30
CA ASP A 209 14.01 25.79 -13.99
C ASP A 209 12.85 26.62 -14.54
N ASN A 210 11.86 25.95 -15.16
CA ASN A 210 10.63 26.60 -15.66
C ASN A 210 9.84 27.26 -14.53
N LEU A 211 9.65 26.54 -13.41
CA LEU A 211 8.96 27.09 -12.24
C LEU A 211 9.74 28.27 -11.64
N GLY A 212 11.07 28.20 -11.61
CA GLY A 212 11.94 29.30 -11.20
C GLY A 212 11.71 30.56 -12.04
N ALA A 213 11.60 30.41 -13.37
CA ALA A 213 11.30 31.51 -14.27
C ALA A 213 9.91 32.12 -14.02
N ASP A 214 8.89 31.28 -13.81
CA ASP A 214 7.53 31.73 -13.53
C ASP A 214 7.43 32.47 -12.19
N VAL A 215 8.08 31.98 -11.14
CA VAL A 215 8.16 32.67 -9.85
C VAL A 215 8.81 34.05 -9.99
N GLN A 216 9.88 34.17 -10.78
CA GLN A 216 10.52 35.47 -11.04
C GLN A 216 9.62 36.41 -11.82
N LYS A 217 8.86 35.89 -12.80
CA LYS A 217 7.87 36.67 -13.54
C LYS A 217 6.75 37.18 -12.64
N LEU A 218 6.21 36.33 -11.76
CA LEU A 218 5.16 36.70 -10.80
C LEU A 218 5.65 37.71 -9.76
N LYS A 219 6.90 37.59 -9.28
CA LYS A 219 7.53 38.60 -8.41
C LYS A 219 7.54 39.98 -9.06
N LYS A 220 7.87 40.06 -10.36
CA LYS A 220 7.85 41.33 -11.11
C LYS A 220 6.45 41.90 -11.30
N GLN A 221 5.41 41.06 -11.26
CA GLN A 221 4.02 41.46 -11.50
C GLN A 221 3.20 41.70 -10.22
N GLY A 222 3.77 41.50 -9.02
CA GLY A 222 3.12 41.84 -7.74
C GLY A 222 1.99 40.89 -7.29
N PHE A 223 1.85 39.71 -7.89
CA PHE A 223 0.73 38.77 -7.68
C PHE A 223 0.96 37.68 -6.62
N TYR A 224 1.83 37.87 -5.64
CA TYR A 224 2.06 36.82 -4.62
C TYR A 224 0.97 36.84 -3.52
N LYS A 225 -0.18 36.24 -3.84
CA LYS A 225 -1.36 36.04 -2.99
C LYS A 225 -1.09 34.96 -1.94
N GLY A 226 -0.74 35.38 -0.72
CA GLY A 226 -0.48 34.47 0.42
C GLY A 226 0.36 35.10 1.54
N PHE A 227 1.11 36.16 1.22
CA PHE A 227 1.74 37.03 2.21
C PHE A 227 0.94 38.33 2.27
N ILE A 228 0.39 38.64 3.44
CA ILE A 228 -0.21 39.96 3.68
C ILE A 228 0.88 40.99 3.40
N ARG A 229 0.61 41.96 2.53
CA ARG A 229 1.56 43.04 2.24
C ARG A 229 1.83 43.83 3.52
N ASP A 230 3.06 43.78 4.03
CA ASP A 230 3.50 44.72 5.06
C ASP A 230 3.69 46.10 4.41
N VAL A 231 2.92 47.08 4.89
CA VAL A 231 2.99 48.46 4.42
C VAL A 231 3.78 49.27 5.45
N PRO A 232 4.93 49.85 5.05
CA PRO A 232 5.75 50.62 5.97
C PRO A 232 5.01 51.87 6.43
N LEU A 233 5.31 52.33 7.65
CA LEU A 233 4.64 53.50 8.25
C LEU A 233 4.71 54.75 7.36
N GLY A 234 5.86 54.98 6.70
CA GLY A 234 6.08 56.14 5.83
C GLY A 234 5.17 56.18 4.59
N ASP A 235 4.55 55.05 4.24
CA ASP A 235 3.67 54.92 3.08
C ASP A 235 2.19 55.14 3.44
N ILE A 236 1.87 55.44 4.71
CA ILE A 236 0.50 55.55 5.22
C ILE A 236 0.21 56.99 5.63
N TYR A 237 -0.62 57.69 4.86
CA TYR A 237 -1.05 59.06 5.13
C TYR A 237 -2.49 59.07 5.65
N LEU A 238 -2.65 59.06 6.97
CA LEU A 238 -3.96 59.15 7.62
C LEU A 238 -4.59 60.52 7.37
N ARG A 239 -5.86 60.54 6.96
CA ARG A 239 -6.68 61.74 6.76
C ARG A 239 -7.71 61.85 7.89
N GLU A 240 -8.99 61.89 7.53
CA GLU A 240 -10.11 62.04 8.44
C GLU A 240 -10.43 60.73 9.17
N ARG A 241 -10.79 60.85 10.45
CA ARG A 241 -11.32 59.74 11.23
C ARG A 241 -12.77 59.49 10.83
N LEU A 242 -13.11 58.23 10.56
CA LEU A 242 -14.48 57.85 10.23
C LEU A 242 -15.30 57.70 11.52
N SER A 243 -16.25 58.61 11.73
CA SER A 243 -17.17 58.57 12.88
C SER A 243 -18.00 57.28 12.91
N ARG A 244 -18.33 56.78 14.11
CA ARG A 244 -19.21 55.62 14.25
C ARG A 244 -20.67 56.08 14.20
N PRO A 245 -21.58 55.40 13.49
CA PRO A 245 -23.01 55.71 13.56
C PRO A 245 -23.58 55.61 15.00
N ASP A 246 -23.00 54.75 15.84
CA ASP A 246 -23.43 54.46 17.22
C ASP A 246 -22.84 55.38 18.31
N ASP A 247 -22.11 56.44 17.98
CA ASP A 247 -21.53 57.34 19.01
C ASP A 247 -22.60 58.18 19.76
N LEU A 248 -23.89 58.03 19.40
CA LEU A 248 -25.02 58.69 20.07
C LEU A 248 -25.73 57.83 21.15
N TYR A 249 -25.40 56.55 21.33
CA TYR A 249 -26.07 55.67 22.30
C TYR A 249 -25.15 54.84 23.24
N SER A 250 -23.83 55.07 23.22
CA SER A 250 -22.91 54.32 24.10
C SER A 250 -22.78 54.93 25.50
N LEU A 251 -23.84 54.80 26.33
CA LEU A 251 -23.76 55.09 27.78
C LEU A 251 -23.88 53.84 28.67
N ALA A 252 -23.88 52.62 28.13
CA ALA A 252 -24.24 51.44 28.93
C ALA A 252 -23.30 50.22 28.90
N THR A 253 -22.16 50.25 28.19
CA THR A 253 -21.16 49.16 28.32
C THR A 253 -19.75 49.72 28.38
N ASN A 254 -19.11 49.58 29.53
CA ASN A 254 -17.72 49.92 29.84
C ASN A 254 -16.71 49.10 28.99
N GLY A 255 -16.65 49.35 27.69
CA GLY A 255 -15.71 48.75 26.76
C GLY A 255 -15.44 49.70 25.59
N GLY A 256 -14.59 50.71 25.81
CA GLY A 256 -14.21 51.66 24.77
C GLY A 256 -13.67 50.93 23.54
N ALA A 257 -14.10 51.35 22.34
CA ALA A 257 -13.67 50.74 21.09
C ALA A 257 -12.13 50.72 20.98
N MET A 258 -11.53 49.53 20.93
CA MET A 258 -10.07 49.32 20.89
C MET A 258 -9.43 49.63 19.51
N PHE A 259 -10.20 50.19 18.58
CA PHE A 259 -9.69 50.66 17.30
C PHE A 259 -10.46 51.88 16.80
N SER A 260 -9.83 52.62 15.88
CA SER A 260 -10.42 53.73 15.14
C SER A 260 -10.16 53.55 13.65
N ASP A 261 -11.20 53.69 12.83
CA ASP A 261 -11.10 53.62 11.38
C ASP A 261 -10.83 55.03 10.82
N HIS A 262 -9.87 55.13 9.90
CA HIS A 262 -9.47 56.38 9.24
C HIS A 262 -9.50 56.20 7.73
N ARG A 263 -9.80 57.27 7.00
CA ARG A 263 -9.50 57.32 5.58
C ARG A 263 -8.01 57.61 5.41
N ALA A 264 -7.33 56.91 4.51
CA ALA A 264 -5.91 57.14 4.26
C ALA A 264 -5.54 56.99 2.79
N ASP A 265 -4.53 57.75 2.37
CA ASP A 265 -3.82 57.47 1.12
C ASP A 265 -2.65 56.56 1.42
N ILE A 266 -2.48 55.54 0.58
CA ILE A 266 -1.37 54.59 0.70
C ILE A 266 -0.47 54.76 -0.50
N TYR A 267 0.83 54.94 -0.28
CA TYR A 267 1.80 55.07 -1.36
C TYR A 267 1.74 53.84 -2.30
N GLY A 268 1.65 54.10 -3.60
CA GLY A 268 1.47 53.08 -4.63
C GLY A 268 0.03 52.53 -4.78
N SER A 269 -0.97 53.07 -4.08
CA SER A 269 -2.38 52.75 -4.30
C SER A 269 -3.08 53.84 -5.14
N SER A 270 -3.82 53.43 -6.17
CA SER A 270 -4.56 54.34 -7.05
C SER A 270 -5.86 54.90 -6.45
N ALA A 271 -6.31 54.34 -5.33
CA ALA A 271 -7.52 54.76 -4.64
C ALA A 271 -7.30 54.83 -3.12
N PRO A 272 -7.97 55.76 -2.42
CA PRO A 272 -7.94 55.82 -0.96
C PRO A 272 -8.35 54.49 -0.32
N LYS A 273 -7.88 54.25 0.89
CA LYS A 273 -8.10 53.03 1.67
C LYS A 273 -8.68 53.37 3.03
N ILE A 274 -9.28 52.38 3.68
CA ILE A 274 -9.68 52.47 5.09
C ILE A 274 -8.57 51.84 5.92
N VAL A 275 -8.09 52.57 6.93
CA VAL A 275 -7.04 52.11 7.85
C VAL A 275 -7.64 51.98 9.23
N ARG A 276 -7.74 50.74 9.72
CA ARG A 276 -8.16 50.42 11.08
C ARG A 276 -6.95 50.46 12.00
N VAL A 277 -6.87 51.49 12.83
CA VAL A 277 -5.78 51.71 13.78
C VAL A 277 -6.17 51.17 15.15
N TYR A 278 -5.40 50.21 15.68
CA TYR A 278 -5.64 49.61 16.98
C TYR A 278 -4.97 50.43 18.08
N ARG A 279 -5.73 50.81 19.13
CA ARG A 279 -5.25 51.63 20.26
C ARG A 279 -5.89 51.19 21.57
N GLY A 280 -5.13 51.24 22.66
CA GLY A 280 -5.61 50.88 23.99
C GLY A 280 -6.47 51.98 24.64
N PRO A 281 -7.32 51.63 25.63
CA PRO A 281 -7.97 52.63 26.49
C PRO A 281 -6.94 53.49 27.21
N ARG A 282 -7.24 54.78 27.40
CA ARG A 282 -6.31 55.77 27.98
C ARG A 282 -5.86 55.48 29.42
N SER A 283 -6.51 54.56 30.14
CA SER A 283 -6.21 54.36 31.57
C SER A 283 -5.31 53.19 31.92
N HIS A 284 -5.32 52.05 31.22
CA HIS A 284 -4.33 50.97 31.42
C HIS A 284 -4.27 50.11 30.15
N SER A 285 -3.27 50.32 29.29
CA SER A 285 -3.16 49.61 28.01
C SER A 285 -2.49 48.24 28.18
N ASN A 286 -3.26 47.16 28.12
CA ASN A 286 -2.71 45.83 27.89
C ASN A 286 -2.32 45.70 26.41
N GLU A 287 -1.09 46.08 26.04
CA GLU A 287 -0.55 45.95 24.67
C GLU A 287 -0.74 44.53 24.09
N ARG A 288 -0.61 43.51 24.95
CA ARG A 288 -0.88 42.11 24.61
C ARG A 288 -2.31 41.86 24.14
N GLU A 289 -3.28 42.56 24.70
CA GLU A 289 -4.70 42.42 24.33
C GLU A 289 -4.98 43.07 22.97
N ILE A 290 -4.37 44.23 22.72
CA ILE A 290 -4.43 44.94 21.44
C ILE A 290 -3.84 44.06 20.33
N LEU A 291 -2.66 43.50 20.56
CA LEU A 291 -2.00 42.61 19.59
C LEU A 291 -2.78 41.31 19.37
N LYS A 292 -3.35 40.71 20.43
CA LYS A 292 -4.22 39.54 20.29
C LYS A 292 -5.44 39.85 19.41
N ARG A 293 -6.04 41.03 19.57
CA ARG A 293 -7.18 41.46 18.76
C ARG A 293 -6.78 41.73 17.30
N PHE A 294 -5.66 42.42 17.09
CA PHE A 294 -5.11 42.69 15.77
C PHE A 294 -4.87 41.40 14.96
N HIS A 295 -4.20 40.39 15.56
CA HIS A 295 -3.97 39.12 14.90
C HIS A 295 -5.27 38.35 14.64
N ARG A 296 -6.19 38.33 15.62
CA ARG A 296 -7.51 37.71 15.43
C ARG A 296 -8.28 38.31 14.25
N ASP A 297 -8.30 39.64 14.15
CA ASP A 297 -9.03 40.32 13.08
C ASP A 297 -8.35 40.08 11.72
N ILE A 298 -7.01 39.99 11.67
CA ILE A 298 -6.28 39.55 10.47
C ILE A 298 -6.70 38.14 10.05
N ASP A 299 -6.69 37.19 10.99
CA ASP A 299 -7.02 35.80 10.69
C ASP A 299 -8.43 35.69 10.11
N ILE A 300 -9.41 36.40 10.67
CA ILE A 300 -10.78 36.43 10.15
C ILE A 300 -10.81 37.03 8.74
N LEU A 301 -10.15 38.17 8.53
CA LEU A 301 -10.24 38.93 7.28
C LEU A 301 -9.45 38.31 6.11
N ILE A 302 -8.46 37.45 6.37
CA ILE A 302 -7.76 36.69 5.31
C ILE A 302 -8.68 35.63 4.69
N HIS A 303 -9.48 34.99 5.53
CA HIS A 303 -10.36 33.89 5.11
C HIS A 303 -11.66 34.42 4.49
N LEU A 304 -12.09 35.62 4.87
CA LEU A 304 -13.32 36.24 4.41
C LEU A 304 -13.20 36.78 2.96
N LYS A 305 -13.65 36.00 1.98
CA LYS A 305 -13.56 36.31 0.53
C LYS A 305 -14.88 36.79 -0.08
N HIS A 306 -15.66 37.55 0.69
CA HIS A 306 -16.96 38.03 0.25
C HIS A 306 -16.86 39.35 -0.56
N PRO A 307 -17.55 39.52 -1.71
CA PRO A 307 -17.48 40.72 -2.54
C PRO A 307 -17.99 41.99 -1.84
N ASN A 308 -18.98 41.85 -0.96
CA ASN A 308 -19.54 42.95 -0.17
C ASN A 308 -18.87 43.14 1.21
N VAL A 309 -17.76 42.45 1.49
CA VAL A 309 -16.97 42.66 2.70
C VAL A 309 -15.59 43.18 2.35
N ALA A 310 -15.10 44.12 3.16
CA ALA A 310 -13.81 44.75 2.93
C ALA A 310 -12.66 43.72 3.00
N GLN A 311 -11.87 43.65 1.94
CA GLN A 311 -10.71 42.76 1.84
C GLN A 311 -9.43 43.46 2.33
N ILE A 312 -8.49 42.70 2.88
CA ILE A 312 -7.19 43.23 3.32
C ILE A 312 -6.37 43.66 2.10
N PHE A 313 -5.93 44.91 2.10
CA PHE A 313 -4.92 45.43 1.18
C PHE A 313 -3.50 45.21 1.73
N GLY A 314 -3.32 45.37 3.03
CA GLY A 314 -2.04 45.18 3.72
C GLY A 314 -2.16 45.43 5.22
N VAL A 315 -1.04 45.29 5.94
CA VAL A 315 -0.97 45.55 7.39
C VAL A 315 0.23 46.43 7.71
N CYS A 316 0.11 47.24 8.74
CA CYS A 316 1.23 47.95 9.35
C CYS A 316 1.46 47.38 10.74
N ARG A 317 2.64 46.81 10.97
CA ARG A 317 3.05 46.21 12.26
C ARG A 317 3.93 47.15 13.08
N SER A 318 3.96 48.44 12.74
CA SER A 318 4.79 49.40 13.46
C SER A 318 4.30 49.54 14.91
N PRO A 319 5.20 49.59 15.92
CA PRO A 319 4.82 49.88 17.30
C PRO A 319 4.11 51.24 17.46
N VAL A 320 4.41 52.18 16.55
CA VAL A 320 3.79 53.53 16.53
C VAL A 320 2.41 53.51 15.88
N LEU A 321 2.18 52.58 14.93
CA LEU A 321 0.93 52.44 14.18
C LEU A 321 0.67 50.96 13.85
N THR A 322 -0.02 50.27 14.76
CA THR A 322 -0.53 48.93 14.49
C THR A 322 -1.87 49.06 13.77
N ALA A 323 -1.91 48.67 12.49
CA ALA A 323 -3.09 48.90 11.66
C ALA A 323 -3.33 47.84 10.58
N ILE A 324 -4.60 47.61 10.27
CA ILE A 324 -5.03 46.82 9.10
C ILE A 324 -5.51 47.80 8.03
N ILE A 325 -5.06 47.61 6.80
CA ILE A 325 -5.41 48.44 5.65
C ILE A 325 -6.39 47.64 4.79
N LEU A 326 -7.56 48.21 4.55
CA LEU A 326 -8.65 47.56 3.85
C LEU A 326 -8.89 48.23 2.49
N HIS A 327 -9.27 47.43 1.51
CA HIS A 327 -9.86 47.92 0.27
C HIS A 327 -11.21 48.58 0.55
N GLY A 328 -11.49 49.67 -0.16
CA GLY A 328 -12.75 50.42 -0.06
C GLY A 328 -12.55 51.85 0.45
N THR A 329 -13.58 52.67 0.26
CA THR A 329 -13.57 54.11 0.59
C THR A 329 -14.74 54.52 1.47
N ILE A 330 -15.69 53.62 1.71
CA ILE A 330 -16.93 53.83 2.46
C ILE A 330 -16.99 52.78 3.57
N ARG A 331 -17.41 53.20 4.77
CA ARG A 331 -17.58 52.35 5.93
C ARG A 331 -19.08 52.18 6.19
N ASP A 332 -19.63 51.05 5.75
CA ASP A 332 -20.96 50.61 6.16
C ASP A 332 -20.83 49.37 7.05
N THR A 333 -21.70 49.23 8.03
CA THR A 333 -21.72 48.01 8.84
C THR A 333 -22.47 46.91 8.08
N ILE A 334 -22.14 45.64 8.37
CA ILE A 334 -22.92 44.50 7.85
C ILE A 334 -24.40 44.67 8.23
N ARG A 335 -24.69 45.25 9.41
CA ARG A 335 -26.06 45.53 9.84
C ARG A 335 -26.76 46.53 8.92
N ASP A 336 -26.12 47.64 8.59
CA ASP A 336 -26.70 48.67 7.71
C ASP A 336 -26.86 48.15 6.28
N HIS A 337 -25.88 47.38 5.80
CA HIS A 337 -25.98 46.68 4.53
C HIS A 337 -27.20 45.74 4.55
N CYS A 338 -27.30 44.83 5.53
CA CYS A 338 -28.45 43.94 5.71
C CYS A 338 -29.79 44.67 5.89
N ALA A 339 -29.79 45.88 6.46
CA ALA A 339 -30.98 46.71 6.60
C ALA A 339 -31.50 47.17 5.24
N SER A 340 -30.61 47.49 4.31
CA SER A 340 -30.92 47.93 2.94
C SER A 340 -31.25 46.80 1.96
N LEU A 341 -30.92 45.55 2.28
CA LEU A 341 -31.24 44.39 1.44
C LEU A 341 -32.71 43.96 1.54
N THR A 342 -33.27 43.50 0.42
CA THR A 342 -34.54 42.73 0.40
C THR A 342 -34.37 41.38 1.09
N ALA A 343 -35.47 40.71 1.46
CA ALA A 343 -35.42 39.41 2.14
C ALA A 343 -34.64 38.33 1.35
N VAL A 344 -34.78 38.29 0.02
CA VAL A 344 -34.07 37.34 -0.85
C VAL A 344 -32.58 37.67 -0.93
N GLN A 345 -32.22 38.94 -1.11
CA GLN A 345 -30.82 39.37 -1.14
C GLN A 345 -30.13 39.17 0.21
N LEU A 346 -30.86 39.40 1.31
CA LEU A 346 -30.38 39.15 2.66
C LEU A 346 -30.08 37.66 2.85
N LEU A 347 -30.96 36.76 2.41
CA LEU A 347 -30.73 35.31 2.49
C LEU A 347 -29.50 34.91 1.68
N GLN A 348 -29.36 35.39 0.44
CA GLN A 348 -28.21 35.12 -0.42
C GLN A 348 -26.89 35.62 0.19
N PHE A 349 -26.88 36.86 0.69
CA PHE A 349 -25.75 37.44 1.39
C PHE A 349 -25.35 36.60 2.61
N ASN A 350 -26.30 36.12 3.40
CA ASN A 350 -26.02 35.29 4.57
C ASN A 350 -25.46 33.90 4.21
N ILE A 351 -25.97 33.26 3.16
CA ILE A 351 -25.44 31.97 2.69
C ILE A 351 -24.00 32.12 2.22
N GLN A 352 -23.72 33.16 1.44
CA GLN A 352 -22.37 33.41 0.93
C GLN A 352 -21.40 33.77 2.06
N LEU A 353 -21.83 34.63 3.00
CA LEU A 353 -21.05 34.99 4.18
C LEU A 353 -20.77 33.76 5.08
N PHE A 354 -21.72 32.83 5.20
CA PHE A 354 -21.56 31.58 5.95
C PHE A 354 -20.49 30.68 5.34
N ASN A 355 -20.55 30.48 4.01
CA ASN A 355 -19.56 29.68 3.29
C ASN A 355 -18.15 30.27 3.40
N ASP A 356 -18.04 31.60 3.41
CA ASP A 356 -16.74 32.28 3.51
C ASP A 356 -16.15 32.30 4.93
N LEU A 357 -16.98 32.15 5.97
CA LEU A 357 -16.53 32.20 7.37
C LEU A 357 -16.20 30.84 7.98
N GLU A 358 -16.66 29.71 7.40
CA GLU A 358 -16.50 28.35 7.96
C GLU A 358 -16.86 28.23 9.47
N VAL A 359 -17.68 29.14 10.01
CA VAL A 359 -17.94 29.25 11.46
C VAL A 359 -19.42 29.04 11.78
N LEU A 360 -19.70 27.95 12.53
CA LEU A 360 -21.03 27.52 13.00
C LEU A 360 -21.76 28.50 13.94
N GLN A 361 -21.09 29.53 14.48
CA GLN A 361 -21.66 30.43 15.49
C GLN A 361 -22.50 31.58 14.95
N PHE A 362 -22.44 31.90 13.65
CA PHE A 362 -23.10 33.09 13.09
C PHE A 362 -24.63 32.93 12.86
N LEU A 363 -25.13 31.68 12.89
CA LEU A 363 -26.53 31.36 12.61
C LEU A 363 -27.53 32.03 13.57
N ILE A 364 -27.12 32.24 14.83
CA ILE A 364 -28.01 32.71 15.90
C ILE A 364 -28.38 34.19 15.71
N VAL A 365 -27.44 35.04 15.29
CA VAL A 365 -27.64 36.49 15.12
C VAL A 365 -28.44 36.80 13.86
N CYS A 366 -28.22 36.05 12.77
CA CYS A 366 -28.94 36.26 11.52
C CYS A 366 -30.42 35.85 11.64
N MET A 367 -30.73 34.81 12.40
CA MET A 367 -32.12 34.38 12.66
C MET A 367 -32.89 35.39 13.52
N THR A 368 -32.24 36.10 14.45
CA THR A 368 -32.91 37.12 15.28
C THR A 368 -33.29 38.35 14.46
N ILE A 369 -32.48 38.75 13.48
CA ILE A 369 -32.75 39.89 12.59
C ILE A 369 -33.79 39.52 11.52
N LEU A 370 -33.80 38.27 11.04
CA LEU A 370 -34.83 37.79 10.11
C LEU A 370 -36.22 37.80 10.77
N ASN A 371 -36.30 37.36 12.03
CA ASN A 371 -37.54 37.33 12.79
C ASN A 371 -38.11 38.72 13.13
N SER A 372 -37.27 39.77 13.21
CA SER A 372 -37.75 41.13 13.47
C SER A 372 -38.29 41.84 12.21
N LYS A 373 -37.86 41.42 11.02
CA LYS A 373 -38.34 41.97 9.73
C LYS A 373 -39.58 41.25 9.19
N ILE A 374 -39.83 40.02 9.63
CA ILE A 374 -40.98 39.23 9.21
C ILE A 374 -42.03 39.33 10.32
N SER A 375 -43.05 40.19 10.13
CA SER A 375 -44.25 40.24 10.97
C SER A 375 -45.13 39.00 10.73
N LEU A 376 -44.62 37.81 11.05
CA LEU A 376 -45.44 36.59 11.15
C LEU A 376 -45.40 36.09 12.60
N PRO A 377 -46.56 35.87 13.24
CA PRO A 377 -46.59 34.95 14.36
C PRO A 377 -46.34 33.54 13.80
N GLN A 378 -45.58 32.74 14.55
CA GLN A 378 -45.23 31.34 14.27
C GLN A 378 -43.98 31.11 13.42
N ILE A 379 -42.81 31.27 14.06
CA ILE A 379 -41.73 30.30 13.88
C ILE A 379 -41.45 29.72 15.27
N ILE A 380 -41.76 28.43 15.43
CA ILE A 380 -41.44 27.65 16.63
C ILE A 380 -39.92 27.54 16.70
N LEU A 381 -39.31 28.17 17.70
CA LEU A 381 -37.91 27.92 18.04
C LEU A 381 -37.88 26.78 19.07
N VAL A 382 -37.41 25.61 18.67
CA VAL A 382 -36.99 24.57 19.61
C VAL A 382 -35.65 25.03 20.19
N GLY A 383 -35.66 25.44 21.46
CA GLY A 383 -34.46 25.86 22.17
C GLY A 383 -33.50 24.70 22.35
N PHE A 384 -32.23 24.89 21.98
CA PHE A 384 -31.14 24.07 22.47
C PHE A 384 -30.39 24.85 23.54
N THR A 385 -30.49 24.36 24.78
CA THR A 385 -29.49 24.66 25.82
C THR A 385 -28.21 23.93 25.46
N ILE A 386 -27.12 24.67 25.24
CA ILE A 386 -25.77 24.09 25.20
C ILE A 386 -24.95 24.80 26.27
N ASN A 387 -24.60 24.04 27.31
CA ASN A 387 -23.57 24.39 28.28
C ASN A 387 -22.22 24.43 27.56
N LEU A 388 -21.52 25.57 27.62
CA LEU A 388 -20.10 25.65 27.28
C LEU A 388 -19.30 25.91 28.57
N PRO A 389 -18.14 25.23 28.75
CA PRO A 389 -17.31 25.41 29.94
C PRO A 389 -16.63 26.79 29.89
N VAL A 390 -16.88 27.59 30.92
CA VAL A 390 -16.19 28.87 31.15
C VAL A 390 -15.19 28.68 32.29
N VAL A 391 -13.91 28.97 32.01
CA VAL A 391 -12.93 29.31 33.04
C VAL A 391 -13.33 30.68 33.60
N GLY A 392 -13.75 30.72 34.88
CA GLY A 392 -14.57 31.77 35.52
C GLY A 392 -13.88 33.10 35.93
N PRO A 393 -14.40 33.87 36.92
CA PRO A 393 -15.54 33.59 37.80
C PRO A 393 -16.73 34.59 37.73
N SER A 394 -17.90 34.06 38.08
CA SER A 394 -19.09 34.71 38.67
C SER A 394 -19.82 35.83 37.91
N THR A 395 -20.78 35.45 37.08
CA THR A 395 -22.21 35.79 37.26
C THR A 395 -23.06 35.01 36.25
N PHE A 396 -23.99 34.20 36.74
CA PHE A 396 -24.97 33.49 35.90
C PHE A 396 -25.97 34.52 35.35
N LEU A 397 -26.05 34.66 34.03
CA LEU A 397 -27.20 35.27 33.37
C LEU A 397 -28.05 34.16 32.78
N MET A 398 -29.00 33.63 33.56
CA MET A 398 -30.13 32.89 32.99
C MET A 398 -31.00 33.90 32.25
N VAL A 399 -30.96 33.88 30.92
CA VAL A 399 -32.03 34.50 30.12
C VAL A 399 -33.04 33.41 29.82
N THR A 400 -33.97 33.22 30.75
CA THR A 400 -35.22 32.50 30.47
C THR A 400 -36.10 33.43 29.65
N SER A 401 -36.19 33.21 28.33
CA SER A 401 -37.31 33.76 27.57
C SER A 401 -38.52 32.85 27.81
N ALA A 402 -39.40 33.25 28.72
CA ALA A 402 -40.74 32.67 28.80
C ALA A 402 -41.56 33.21 27.62
N ALA A 403 -41.99 32.33 26.73
CA ALA A 403 -43.03 32.66 25.76
C ALA A 403 -44.37 32.12 26.30
N TYR A 404 -45.32 33.02 26.51
CA TYR A 404 -46.67 32.74 26.97
C TYR A 404 -47.46 32.05 25.84
N ILE A 405 -47.94 30.83 26.07
CA ILE A 405 -48.85 30.14 25.14
C ILE A 405 -50.26 30.63 25.44
N SER A 406 -50.85 31.40 24.52
CA SER A 406 -52.30 31.50 24.43
C SER A 406 -52.76 30.58 23.31
N MET A 407 -53.29 29.42 23.69
CA MET A 407 -54.15 28.64 22.78
C MET A 407 -55.51 29.32 22.79
N ASN A 408 -55.94 29.86 21.66
CA ASN A 408 -57.36 29.92 21.39
C ASN A 408 -57.67 29.80 19.90
N GLU A 409 -58.60 28.89 19.67
CA GLU A 409 -59.49 28.65 18.54
C GLU A 409 -58.90 28.19 17.20
N ALA A 410 -59.18 26.90 16.97
CA ALA A 410 -59.30 26.26 15.69
C ALA A 410 -60.34 26.97 14.80
N GLU A 411 -60.05 27.09 13.50
CA GLU A 411 -60.83 26.46 12.42
C GLU A 411 -60.31 26.87 11.03
N SER A 412 -60.22 25.86 10.15
CA SER A 412 -60.26 25.93 8.67
C SER A 412 -59.34 26.92 7.92
N CYS A 413 -58.36 26.40 7.17
CA CYS A 413 -58.46 26.20 5.71
C CYS A 413 -57.11 25.83 5.05
N SER A 414 -57.18 24.81 4.20
CA SER A 414 -56.41 24.52 2.97
C SER A 414 -54.89 24.78 2.89
N GLN A 415 -54.17 23.70 2.57
CA GLN A 415 -52.79 23.69 2.05
C GLN A 415 -52.62 24.62 0.84
N ASP A 416 -51.50 25.36 0.75
CA ASP A 416 -50.75 25.44 -0.51
C ASP A 416 -49.26 25.86 -0.39
N SER A 417 -48.40 25.00 -0.94
CA SER A 417 -47.14 25.23 -1.68
C SER A 417 -46.01 26.19 -1.24
N ARG A 418 -45.85 26.58 0.04
CA ARG A 418 -44.64 27.36 0.46
C ARG A 418 -43.74 26.76 1.53
N LEU A 419 -44.13 25.66 2.17
CA LEU A 419 -43.34 25.00 3.23
C LEU A 419 -42.36 23.93 2.73
N ASN A 420 -42.47 23.47 1.47
CA ASN A 420 -41.57 22.44 0.92
C ASN A 420 -40.17 22.96 0.51
N MET A 421 -39.98 24.27 0.43
CA MET A 421 -38.69 24.84 0.03
C MET A 421 -37.69 24.92 1.20
N ILE A 422 -38.19 25.00 2.45
CA ILE A 422 -37.34 25.14 3.64
C ILE A 422 -36.90 23.77 4.19
N PHE A 423 -37.73 22.74 4.09
CA PHE A 423 -37.35 21.38 4.51
C PHE A 423 -36.38 20.66 3.58
N SER A 424 -36.28 21.08 2.31
CA SER A 424 -35.33 20.47 1.36
C SER A 424 -33.87 20.89 1.62
N PHE A 425 -33.63 22.00 2.32
CA PHE A 425 -32.28 22.50 2.60
C PHE A 425 -31.65 21.85 3.85
N ILE A 426 -32.48 21.33 4.77
CA ILE A 426 -32.03 20.65 6.01
C ILE A 426 -31.79 19.15 5.78
N ARG A 427 -32.24 18.59 4.66
CA ARG A 427 -31.99 17.19 4.29
C ARG A 427 -30.68 16.98 3.51
N TRP A 428 -29.90 18.04 3.25
CA TRP A 428 -28.66 18.00 2.47
C TRP A 428 -27.45 18.64 3.17
N ILE A 429 -27.49 18.72 4.50
CA ILE A 429 -26.35 18.83 5.42
C ILE A 429 -26.50 17.63 6.38
#